data_AF-A0A7V1HEH6-F1
#
_entry.id   AF-A0A7V1HEH6-F1
#
_cell.length_a   1.000
_cell.length_b   1.000
_cell.length_c   1.000
_cell.angle_alpha   90.00
_cell.angle_beta   90.00
_cell.angle_gamma   90.00
#
_symmetry.space_group_name_H-M   'P 1'
#
loop_
_entity.id
_entity.type
_entity.pdbx_description
1 polymer ?
#
loop_
_entity_poly.entity_id
_entity_poly.type
_entity_poly.pdbx_seq_one_letter_code
_entity_poly.pdbx_strand_id
1 'polypeptide(L)' 'MMIYICGRVIDSDFSQDLIDDIDPCGENGEFHTFVYDGPIFKEPLGFERGEVVLREKRFSFCDLLSATVVEIKA' A
#
# COMPACT_ATOMS: atom_id res chain seq x y z
N MET A 1 17.84 1.85 -0.15
CA MET A 1 17.30 1.46 -1.47
C MET A 1 15.98 0.66 -1.37
N MET A 2 15.29 0.62 -0.21
CA MET A 2 14.01 -0.11 0.01
C MET A 2 12.79 0.82 0.18
N ILE A 3 12.97 2.12 -0.04
CA ILE A 3 11.96 3.15 0.27
C ILE A 3 10.92 3.27 -0.87
N TYR A 4 11.25 2.86 -2.09
CA TYR A 4 10.49 3.21 -3.30
C TYR A 4 9.13 2.51 -3.46
N ILE A 5 8.95 1.29 -2.92
CA ILE A 5 7.69 0.54 -3.09
C ILE A 5 6.68 0.77 -1.96
N CYS A 6 7.11 1.33 -0.82
CA CYS A 6 6.25 1.48 0.33
C CYS A 6 5.14 2.51 0.05
N GLY A 7 3.88 2.08 0.13
CA GLY A 7 2.74 2.90 -0.24
C GLY A 7 2.50 3.03 -1.75
N ARG A 8 3.24 2.36 -2.62
CA ARG A 8 2.98 2.34 -4.08
C ARG A 8 1.70 1.52 -4.38
N VAL A 9 0.93 1.92 -5.40
CA VAL A 9 -0.20 1.11 -5.90
C VAL A 9 0.37 -0.05 -6.72
N ILE A 10 -0.16 -1.26 -6.52
CA ILE A 10 0.12 -2.39 -7.39
C ILE A 10 -0.75 -2.25 -8.64
N ASP A 11 -0.11 -1.90 -9.74
CA ASP A 11 -0.70 -1.73 -11.08
C ASP A 11 -0.02 -2.69 -12.08
N SER A 12 -0.32 -2.54 -13.38
CA SER A 12 0.26 -3.40 -14.43
C SER A 12 1.78 -3.31 -14.54
N ASP A 13 2.36 -2.21 -14.04
CA ASP A 13 3.77 -1.89 -14.20
C ASP A 13 4.56 -2.23 -12.93
N PHE A 14 3.88 -2.58 -11.84
CA PHE A 14 4.49 -2.87 -10.54
C PHE A 14 5.62 -3.90 -10.61
N SER A 15 5.46 -4.95 -11.43
CA SER A 15 6.50 -5.99 -11.58
C SER A 15 7.80 -5.46 -12.20
N GLN A 16 7.73 -4.38 -12.97
CA GLN A 16 8.90 -3.73 -13.57
C GLN A 16 9.63 -2.81 -12.57
N ASP A 17 8.93 -2.39 -11.51
CA ASP A 17 9.50 -1.58 -10.43
C ASP A 17 10.20 -2.43 -9.35
N LEU A 18 10.07 -3.75 -9.43
CA LEU A 18 10.72 -4.69 -8.52
C LEU A 18 12.19 -4.89 -8.88
N ILE A 19 13.00 -5.12 -7.84
CA ILE A 19 14.40 -5.51 -7.99
C ILE A 19 14.44 -7.00 -8.36
N ASP A 20 15.41 -7.42 -9.17
CA ASP A 20 15.54 -8.76 -9.76
C ASP A 20 15.45 -9.96 -8.78
N ASP A 21 15.62 -9.74 -7.47
CA ASP A 21 15.57 -10.76 -6.41
C ASP A 21 14.33 -10.68 -5.51
N ILE A 22 13.36 -9.81 -5.81
CA ILE A 22 12.11 -9.70 -5.06
C ILE A 22 11.04 -10.59 -5.70
N ASP A 23 10.46 -11.50 -4.93
CA ASP A 23 9.30 -12.26 -5.37
C ASP A 23 8.12 -11.31 -5.67
N PRO A 24 7.56 -11.28 -6.90
CA PRO A 24 6.48 -10.37 -7.25
C PRO A 24 5.17 -10.57 -6.48
N CYS A 25 4.98 -11.76 -5.91
CA CYS A 25 3.83 -12.09 -5.07
C CYS A 25 4.13 -11.80 -3.57
N GLY A 26 5.38 -11.50 -3.21
CA GLY A 26 5.78 -11.21 -1.83
C GLY A 26 5.71 -12.41 -0.90
N GLU A 27 5.83 -13.64 -1.43
CA GLU A 27 5.60 -14.89 -0.70
C GLU A 27 6.57 -15.12 0.47
N ASN A 28 7.75 -14.47 0.47
CA ASN A 28 8.76 -14.63 1.53
C ASN A 28 8.77 -13.45 2.52
N GLY A 29 7.74 -12.59 2.49
CA GLY A 29 7.62 -11.44 3.38
C GLY A 29 8.41 -10.21 2.92
N GLU A 30 8.67 -10.09 1.62
CA GLU A 30 9.33 -8.93 1.00
C GLU A 30 8.52 -7.65 1.21
N PHE A 31 7.19 -7.74 1.14
CA PHE A 31 6.27 -6.64 1.38
C PHE A 31 4.89 -7.12 1.85
N HIS A 32 4.10 -6.19 2.38
CA HIS A 32 2.69 -6.41 2.71
C HIS A 32 1.81 -5.48 1.89
N THR A 33 0.64 -5.96 1.51
CA THR A 33 -0.33 -5.22 0.71
C THR A 33 -1.58 -4.90 1.52
N PHE A 34 -2.26 -3.82 1.14
CA PHE A 34 -3.58 -3.46 1.65
C PHE A 34 -4.56 -3.34 0.49
N VAL A 35 -5.58 -4.19 0.46
CA VAL A 35 -6.61 -4.18 -0.60
C VAL A 35 -7.74 -3.26 -0.16
N TYR A 36 -7.96 -2.20 -0.92
CA TYR A 36 -8.98 -1.19 -0.63
C TYR A 36 -10.09 -1.12 -1.68
N ASP A 37 -9.99 -1.84 -2.79
CA ASP A 37 -10.99 -1.89 -3.86
C ASP A 37 -11.03 -3.29 -4.50
N GLY A 38 -12.20 -3.67 -5.05
CA GLY A 38 -12.40 -4.91 -5.78
C GLY A 38 -13.86 -5.33 -5.92
N PRO A 39 -14.16 -6.37 -6.72
CA PRO A 39 -15.54 -6.75 -7.09
C PRO A 39 -16.48 -7.12 -5.92
N ILE A 40 -15.91 -7.45 -4.76
CA ILE A 40 -16.65 -7.84 -3.55
C ILE A 40 -17.04 -6.61 -2.72
N PHE A 41 -16.34 -5.49 -2.89
CA PHE A 41 -16.63 -4.24 -2.19
C PHE A 41 -17.85 -3.56 -2.84
N LYS A 42 -18.74 -2.97 -2.02
CA LYS A 42 -19.84 -2.14 -2.52
C LYS A 42 -19.33 -0.82 -3.11
N GLU A 43 -18.30 -0.29 -2.49
CA GLU A 43 -17.55 0.91 -2.88
C GLU A 43 -16.11 0.77 -2.33
N PRO A 44 -15.12 1.43 -2.95
CA PRO A 44 -13.74 1.42 -2.44
C PRO A 44 -13.67 1.96 -1.01
N LEU A 45 -12.80 1.37 -0.19
CA LEU A 45 -12.52 1.87 1.15
C LEU A 45 -11.75 3.20 1.06
N GLY A 46 -12.33 4.27 1.60
CA GLY A 46 -11.68 5.58 1.67
C GLY A 46 -10.56 5.61 2.71
N PHE A 47 -9.37 6.02 2.28
CA PHE A 47 -8.21 6.23 3.15
C PHE A 47 -7.29 7.31 2.58
N GLU A 48 -6.42 7.83 3.43
CA GLU A 48 -5.31 8.71 3.06
C GLU A 48 -3.99 8.04 3.41
N ARG A 49 -2.95 8.31 2.61
CA ARG A 49 -1.59 7.87 2.93
C ARG A 49 -1.02 8.81 3.98
N GLY A 50 -0.65 8.24 5.12
CA GLY A 50 0.09 8.92 6.17
C GLY A 50 1.59 8.90 5.89
N GLU A 51 2.38 8.96 6.96
CA GLU A 51 3.83 9.00 6.88
C GLU A 51 4.42 7.67 6.40
N VAL A 52 5.56 7.76 5.71
CA VAL A 52 6.40 6.61 5.41
C VAL A 52 7.55 6.58 6.42
N VAL A 53 7.56 5.57 7.28
CA VAL A 53 8.52 5.43 8.39
C VAL A 53 9.43 4.22 8.22
N LEU A 54 10.74 4.43 8.34
CA LEU A 54 11.71 3.33 8.37
C LEU A 54 11.88 2.84 9.82
N ARG A 55 11.46 1.60 10.09
CA ARG A 55 11.64 0.95 11.40
C ARG A 55 12.79 -0.05 11.36
N GLU A 56 13.48 -0.16 12.48
CA GLU A 56 14.61 -1.09 12.67
C GLU A 56 15.73 -0.96 11.62
N LYS A 57 15.77 0.18 10.91
CA LYS A 57 16.63 0.41 9.74
C LYS A 57 16.47 -0.62 8.62
N ARG A 58 15.39 -1.43 8.65
CA ARG A 58 15.18 -2.57 7.76
C ARG A 58 13.88 -2.46 6.97
N PHE A 59 12.79 -2.02 7.60
CA PHE A 59 11.46 -2.09 7.03
C PHE A 59 10.81 -0.72 6.92
N SER A 60 10.29 -0.41 5.74
CA SER A 60 9.52 0.81 5.49
C SER A 60 8.03 0.52 5.65
N PHE A 61 7.33 1.34 6.43
CA PHE A 61 5.88 1.25 6.64
C PHE A 61 5.23 2.53 6.14
N CYS A 62 4.09 2.42 5.45
CA CYS A 62 3.26 3.54 5.06
C CYS A 62 2.01 3.50 5.95
N ASP A 63 1.79 4.54 6.74
CA ASP A 63 0.57 4.63 7.53
C ASP A 63 -0.64 4.81 6.61
N LEU A 64 -1.76 4.19 6.97
CA LEU A 64 -3.04 4.32 6.25
C LEU A 64 -4.04 4.95 7.23
N LEU A 65 -4.41 6.19 6.97
CA LEU A 65 -5.30 6.97 7.80
C LEU A 65 -6.72 6.83 7.27
N SER A 66 -7.68 6.57 8.15
CA SER A 66 -9.09 6.49 7.75
C SER A 66 -9.55 7.84 7.21
N ALA A 67 -10.08 7.87 5.99
CA ALA A 67 -10.71 9.08 5.46
C ALA A 67 -12.04 9.26 6.19
N THR A 68 -12.20 10.36 6.93
CA THR A 68 -13.46 10.63 7.63
C THR A 68 -14.50 11.02 6.59
N VAL A 69 -15.57 10.24 6.46
CA VAL A 69 -16.76 10.65 5.71
C VAL A 69 -17.34 11.88 6.43
N VAL A 70 -17.21 13.06 5.84
CA VAL A 70 -18.02 14.20 6.26
C VAL A 70 -19.43 13.90 5.80
N GLU A 71 -20.30 13.46 6.71
CA GLU A 71 -21.74 13.42 6.42
C GLU A 71 -22.19 14.82 6.00
N ILE A 72 -22.45 15.01 4.71
CA ILE A 72 -23.23 16.17 4.26
C ILE A 72 -24.68 15.86 4.62
N LYS A 73 -25.12 16.41 5.76
CA LYS A 73 -26.55 16.49 6.07
C LYS A 73 -27.23 17.37 5.03
N ALA A 74 -28.17 16.80 4.30
CA ALA A 74 -29.30 17.49 3.69
C ALA A 74 -30.58 16.80 4.14
#